data_AF-A0A354XLP7-F1
#
_entry.id   AF-A0A354XLP7-F1
#
_cell.length_a   1.000
_cell.length_b   1.000
_cell.length_c   1.000
_cell.angle_alpha   90.00
_cell.angle_beta   90.00
_cell.angle_gamma   90.00
#
_symmetry.space_group_name_H-M   'P 1'
#
loop_
_entity.id
_entity.type
_entity.pdbx_description
1 polymer ?
#
loop_
_entity_poly.entity_id
_entity_poly.type
_entity_poly.pdbx_seq_one_letter_code
_entity_poly.pdbx_strand_id
1 'polypeptide(L)'
;NHTGAHKINNCIGQVLLAKQMGKKRIIAETGAGMHGVATATVAARFGLPCVIYMGATDIERQQPNVFRMKLLGAEVIPVTSGTGTLKDAMNEALRDWV
;
A
#
# COMPACT_ATOMS: atom_id res chain seq x y z
N ASN A 1 5.68 16.09 -6.64
CA ASN A 1 6.38 14.78 -6.59
C ASN A 1 5.68 13.78 -7.50
N HIS A 2 6.41 12.83 -8.08
CA HIS A 2 5.79 11.67 -8.75
C HIS A 2 4.79 10.99 -7.79
N THR A 3 3.73 10.36 -8.33
CA THR A 3 2.54 9.84 -7.64
C THR A 3 1.54 10.86 -7.05
N GLY A 4 1.95 12.10 -6.81
CA GLY A 4 1.05 13.22 -6.45
C GLY A 4 1.00 13.62 -4.97
N ALA A 5 1.84 13.05 -4.10
CA ALA A 5 1.95 13.45 -2.68
C ALA A 5 3.37 13.27 -2.13
N HIS A 6 3.64 13.82 -0.95
CA HIS A 6 4.94 13.70 -0.26
C HIS A 6 5.28 12.26 0.17
N LYS A 7 4.29 11.36 0.22
CA LYS A 7 4.45 9.96 0.65
C LYS A 7 5.46 9.16 -0.18
N ILE A 8 5.70 9.55 -1.43
CA ILE A 8 6.68 8.87 -2.29
C ILE A 8 8.11 8.94 -1.75
N ASN A 9 8.46 10.00 -1.02
CA ASN A 9 9.80 10.18 -0.47
C ASN A 9 10.13 9.05 0.55
N ASN A 10 9.18 8.74 1.44
CA ASN A 10 9.32 7.65 2.40
C ASN A 10 9.33 6.27 1.72
N CYS A 11 8.44 6.04 0.75
CA CYS A 11 8.32 4.75 0.07
C CYS A 11 9.60 4.35 -0.68
N ILE A 12 10.29 5.32 -1.31
CA ILE A 12 11.58 5.07 -1.97
C ILE A 12 12.61 4.55 -0.95
N GLY A 13 12.78 5.24 0.17
CA GLY A 13 13.74 4.85 1.19
C GLY A 13 13.44 3.46 1.78
N GLN A 14 12.19 3.21 2.14
CA GLN A 14 11.75 1.94 2.73
C GLN A 14 11.91 0.75 1.78
N VAL A 15 11.55 0.90 0.50
CA VAL A 15 11.72 -0.21 -0.46
C VAL A 15 13.18 -0.49 -0.76
N LEU A 16 14.03 0.54 -0.82
CA LEU A 16 15.48 0.35 -0.95
C LEU A 16 16.05 -0.41 0.26
N LEU A 17 15.63 -0.05 1.47
CA LEU A 17 16.00 -0.76 2.68
C LEU A 17 15.51 -2.21 2.67
N ALA A 18 14.25 -2.45 2.33
CA ALA A 18 13.68 -3.79 2.22
C ALA A 18 14.47 -4.67 1.23
N LYS A 19 14.86 -4.10 0.07
CA LYS A 19 15.70 -4.77 -0.92
C LYS A 19 17.09 -5.09 -0.36
N GLN A 20 17.71 -4.15 0.36
CA GLN A 20 19.01 -4.37 1.02
C GLN A 20 18.93 -5.46 2.10
N MET A 21 17.81 -5.54 2.81
CA MET A 21 17.51 -6.61 3.77
C MET A 21 17.13 -7.96 3.12
N GLY A 22 17.15 -8.06 1.79
CA GLY A 22 16.81 -9.28 1.05
C GLY A 22 15.33 -9.66 1.09
N LYS A 23 14.44 -8.75 1.52
CA LYS A 23 13.00 -9.00 1.55
C LYS A 23 12.45 -9.16 0.13
N LYS A 24 11.46 -10.04 -0.01
CA LYS A 24 10.89 -10.46 -1.32
C LYS A 24 9.47 -9.97 -1.55
N ARG A 25 8.87 -9.30 -0.58
CA ARG A 25 7.48 -8.84 -0.59
C ARG A 25 7.35 -7.56 0.22
N ILE A 26 6.50 -6.66 -0.24
CA ILE A 26 6.15 -5.41 0.44
C ILE A 26 4.69 -5.46 0.83
N ILE A 27 4.40 -5.07 2.06
CA ILE A 27 3.05 -4.86 2.55
C ILE A 27 2.91 -3.43 3.03
N ALA A 28 1.73 -2.84 2.90
CA ALA A 28 1.42 -1.54 3.48
C ALA A 28 -0.08 -1.39 3.69
N GLU A 29 -0.47 -0.45 4.54
CA GLU A 29 -1.84 -0.02 4.72
C GLU A 29 -2.12 1.31 4.00
N THR A 30 -3.38 1.60 3.72
CA THR A 30 -3.77 2.94 3.26
C THR A 30 -5.22 3.29 3.59
N GLY A 31 -5.48 4.59 3.76
CA GLY A 31 -6.82 5.17 3.91
C GLY A 31 -7.19 5.96 2.66
N ALA A 32 -6.70 7.19 2.53
CA ALA A 32 -6.90 8.01 1.32
C ALA A 32 -6.28 7.42 0.02
N GLY A 33 -5.51 6.33 0.10
CA GLY A 33 -4.92 5.65 -1.07
C GLY A 33 -3.55 6.18 -1.50
N MET A 34 -3.17 7.42 -1.13
CA MET A 34 -1.90 8.01 -1.59
C MET A 34 -0.65 7.28 -1.07
N HIS A 35 -0.73 6.63 0.11
CA HIS A 35 0.39 5.80 0.57
C HIS A 35 0.49 4.54 -0.26
N GLY A 36 -0.63 3.84 -0.45
CA GLY A 36 -0.66 2.60 -1.22
C GLY A 36 -0.23 2.80 -2.68
N VAL A 37 -0.66 3.90 -3.33
CA VAL A 37 -0.19 4.24 -4.68
C VAL A 37 1.32 4.47 -4.70
N ALA A 38 1.87 5.19 -3.72
CA ALA A 38 3.31 5.42 -3.64
C ALA A 38 4.09 4.11 -3.41
N THR A 39 3.64 3.26 -2.48
CA THR A 39 4.25 1.96 -2.19
C THR A 39 4.19 1.03 -3.42
N ALA A 40 3.02 0.91 -4.06
CA ALA A 40 2.84 0.11 -5.28
C ALA A 40 3.74 0.59 -6.41
N THR A 41 3.88 1.92 -6.59
CA THR A 41 4.74 2.50 -7.64
C THR A 41 6.20 2.08 -7.45
N VAL A 42 6.71 2.19 -6.22
CA VAL A 42 8.12 1.87 -5.94
C VAL A 42 8.35 0.36 -5.95
N ALA A 43 7.42 -0.43 -5.43
CA ALA A 43 7.49 -1.89 -5.47
C ALA A 43 7.50 -2.40 -6.92
N ALA A 44 6.62 -1.88 -7.78
CA ALA A 44 6.61 -2.19 -9.22
C ALA A 44 7.93 -1.83 -9.90
N ARG A 45 8.50 -0.66 -9.59
CA ARG A 45 9.80 -0.23 -10.15
C ARG A 45 10.93 -1.20 -9.83
N PHE A 46 10.89 -1.86 -8.68
CA PHE A 46 11.91 -2.81 -8.24
C PHE A 46 11.50 -4.28 -8.40
N GLY A 47 10.35 -4.56 -9.03
CA GLY A 47 9.87 -5.93 -9.27
C GLY A 47 9.55 -6.70 -7.99
N LEU A 48 9.09 -6.00 -6.94
CA LEU A 48 8.69 -6.61 -5.68
C LEU A 48 7.16 -6.77 -5.63
N PRO A 49 6.64 -7.99 -5.36
CA PRO A 49 5.24 -8.19 -5.02
C PRO A 49 4.78 -7.23 -3.92
N CYS A 50 3.63 -6.60 -4.12
CA CYS A 50 3.09 -5.59 -3.22
C CYS A 50 1.64 -5.91 -2.86
N VAL A 51 1.35 -5.96 -1.56
CA VAL A 51 -0.01 -6.11 -1.03
C VAL A 51 -0.36 -4.85 -0.24
N ILE A 52 -1.51 -4.26 -0.55
CA ILE A 52 -2.03 -3.08 0.13
C ILE A 52 -3.30 -3.44 0.87
N TYR A 53 -3.30 -3.28 2.19
CA TYR A 53 -4.49 -3.35 3.01
C TYR A 53 -5.20 -2.00 3.00
N MET A 54 -6.49 -2.00 2.72
CA MET A 54 -7.28 -0.78 2.67
C MET A 54 -8.67 -1.03 3.22
N GLY A 55 -9.15 -0.15 4.08
CA GLY A 55 -10.48 -0.27 4.66
C GLY A 55 -11.56 -0.29 3.57
N ALA A 56 -12.58 -1.14 3.69
CA ALA A 56 -13.63 -1.28 2.69
C ALA A 56 -14.38 0.06 2.44
N THR A 57 -14.64 0.82 3.51
CA THR A 57 -15.23 2.16 3.42
C THR A 57 -14.32 3.13 2.65
N ASP A 58 -13.01 3.04 2.84
CA ASP A 58 -12.04 3.89 2.16
C ASP A 58 -11.88 3.48 0.68
N ILE A 59 -11.97 2.18 0.37
CA ILE A 59 -11.99 1.66 -1.01
C ILE A 59 -13.14 2.28 -1.79
N GLU A 60 -14.36 2.24 -1.26
CA GLU A 60 -15.55 2.82 -1.91
C GLU A 60 -15.35 4.31 -2.22
N ARG A 61 -14.79 5.06 -1.27
CA ARG A 61 -14.56 6.51 -1.41
C ARG A 61 -13.40 6.88 -2.33
N GLN A 62 -12.42 6.00 -2.49
CA GLN A 62 -11.13 6.31 -3.14
C GLN A 62 -10.83 5.39 -4.33
N GLN A 63 -11.86 4.99 -5.08
CA GLN A 63 -11.75 4.13 -6.27
C GLN A 63 -10.63 4.53 -7.25
N PRO A 64 -10.38 5.82 -7.56
CA PRO A 64 -9.28 6.18 -8.46
C PRO A 64 -7.91 5.72 -7.97
N ASN A 65 -7.65 5.79 -6.67
CA ASN A 65 -6.38 5.33 -6.10
C ASN A 65 -6.33 3.80 -6.01
N VAL A 66 -7.45 3.13 -5.74
CA VAL A 66 -7.55 1.66 -5.82
C VAL A 66 -7.21 1.16 -7.21
N PHE A 67 -7.77 1.79 -8.24
CA PHE A 67 -7.49 1.46 -9.64
C PHE A 67 -6.01 1.65 -9.98
N ARG A 68 -5.40 2.77 -9.57
CA ARG A 68 -3.97 3.02 -9.79
C ARG A 68 -3.08 1.97 -9.12
N MET A 69 -3.39 1.54 -7.89
CA MET A 69 -2.65 0.48 -7.21
C MET A 69 -2.70 -0.85 -7.98
N LYS A 70 -3.90 -1.24 -8.44
CA LYS A 70 -4.08 -2.46 -9.24
C LYS A 70 -3.38 -2.38 -10.60
N LEU A 71 -3.42 -1.24 -11.28
CA LEU A 71 -2.72 -1.02 -12.55
C LEU A 71 -1.20 -1.15 -12.40
N LEU A 72 -0.66 -0.79 -11.23
CA LEU A 72 0.75 -0.96 -10.87
C LEU A 72 1.09 -2.41 -10.46
N GLY A 73 0.13 -3.33 -10.48
CA GLY A 73 0.32 -4.74 -10.15
C GLY A 73 0.27 -5.05 -8.65
N ALA A 74 -0.16 -4.11 -7.80
CA ALA A 74 -0.37 -4.39 -6.39
C ALA A 74 -1.71 -5.10 -6.15
N GLU A 75 -1.70 -6.07 -5.23
CA GLU A 75 -2.91 -6.64 -4.67
C GLU A 75 -3.52 -5.66 -3.66
N VAL A 76 -4.83 -5.44 -3.71
CA VAL A 76 -5.53 -4.57 -2.76
C VAL A 76 -6.54 -5.42 -1.99
N ILE A 77 -6.27 -5.62 -0.69
CA ILE A 77 -7.09 -6.44 0.20
C ILE A 77 -8.06 -5.52 0.96
N PRO A 78 -9.39 -5.67 0.76
CA PRO A 78 -10.38 -4.93 1.50
C PRO A 78 -10.44 -5.40 2.96
N VAL A 79 -10.38 -4.46 3.89
CA VAL A 79 -10.56 -4.74 5.32
C VAL A 79 -11.96 -4.32 5.75
N THR A 80 -12.77 -5.31 6.11
CA THR A 80 -14.18 -5.14 6.53
C THR A 80 -14.37 -5.19 8.04
N SER A 81 -13.30 -5.47 8.80
CA SER A 81 -13.33 -5.47 10.26
C SER A 81 -13.48 -4.05 10.81
N GLY A 82 -14.09 -3.93 11.98
CA GLY A 82 -14.27 -2.65 12.66
C GLY A 82 -15.08 -1.65 11.83
N THR A 83 -14.50 -0.47 11.60
CA THR A 83 -15.11 0.61 10.80
C THR A 83 -14.79 0.51 9.30
N GLY A 84 -13.93 -0.43 8.92
CA GLY A 84 -13.43 -0.54 7.55
C GLY A 84 -12.67 0.70 7.10
N THR A 85 -11.84 1.29 7.97
CA THR A 85 -11.01 2.47 7.63
C THR A 85 -9.52 2.21 7.91
N LEU A 86 -8.66 3.23 7.71
CA LEU A 86 -7.20 3.15 7.90
C LEU A 86 -6.74 2.41 9.17
N LYS A 87 -7.38 2.64 10.33
CA LYS A 87 -7.01 1.97 11.58
C LYS A 87 -7.13 0.45 11.45
N ASP A 88 -8.21 -0.01 10.83
CA ASP A 88 -8.50 -1.43 10.66
C ASP A 88 -7.52 -2.03 9.64
N ALA A 89 -7.25 -1.31 8.54
CA ALA A 89 -6.25 -1.71 7.55
C ALA A 89 -4.83 -1.86 8.14
N MET A 90 -4.42 -0.96 9.02
CA MET A 90 -3.14 -1.05 9.74
C MET A 90 -3.06 -2.32 10.58
N ASN A 91 -4.13 -2.69 11.28
CA ASN A 91 -4.15 -3.88 12.12
C ASN A 91 -3.98 -5.17 11.29
N GLU A 92 -4.65 -5.28 10.15
CA GLU A 92 -4.49 -6.45 9.28
C GLU A 92 -3.10 -6.49 8.64
N ALA A 93 -2.53 -5.34 8.24
CA ALA A 93 -1.16 -5.27 7.74
C ALA A 93 -0.13 -5.71 8.80
N LEU A 94 -0.33 -5.33 10.07
CA LEU A 94 0.53 -5.79 11.16
C LEU A 94 0.39 -7.29 11.42
N ARG A 95 -0.81 -7.87 11.27
CA ARG A 95 -1.01 -9.32 11.41
C ARG A 95 -0.34 -10.12 10.29
N ASP A 96 -0.34 -9.62 9.06
CA ASP A 96 0.40 -10.21 7.94
C ASP A 96 1.92 -10.10 8.10
N TRP A 97 2.38 -9.15 8.91
CA TRP A 97 3.82 -8.98 9.16
C TRP A 97 4.42 -10.00 10.14
N VAL A 98 3.62 -10.45 11.12
CA VAL A 98 4.04 -11.38 12.20
C VAL A 98 4.04 -12.82 11.70
#